data_AF-A0AAW6CUW0-F1
#
_entry.id   AF-A0AAW6CUW0-F1
#
_cell.length_a   1.000
_cell.length_b   1.000
_cell.length_c   1.000
_cell.angle_alpha   90.00
_cell.angle_beta   90.00
_cell.angle_gamma   90.00
#
_symmetry.space_group_name_H-M   'P 1'
#
loop_
_entity.id
_entity.type
_entity.pdbx_description
1 polymer ?
#
loop_
_entity_poly.entity_id
_entity_poly.type
_entity_poly.pdbx_seq_one_letter_code
_entity_poly.pdbx_strand_id
1 'polypeptide(L)'
;MAFLSSLNIAASGMAAERLRLDVISQNVANAKTTRTEDGTPYRRQVVLFSENKGFNSVLEETIAKRKEKIAGGVPANTVSATKNKGVLVTEIVEDETPLTPVYDPTHPDADENGYYYLPNVDVAEEQMDAMAATRSYEANLAVLNAVKSMAQTALSIGNN
;
A
#
# COMPACT_ATOMS: atom_id res chain seq x y z
N MET A 1 22.27 5.29 -10.61
CA MET A 1 21.77 6.69 -10.71
C MET A 1 20.73 6.94 -9.63
N ALA A 2 21.04 7.75 -8.61
CA ALA A 2 20.18 7.99 -7.46
C ALA A 2 18.86 8.73 -7.80
N PHE A 3 18.89 9.61 -8.80
CA PHE A 3 17.72 10.37 -9.25
C PHE A 3 16.61 9.51 -9.88
N LEU A 4 16.97 8.48 -10.66
CA LEU A 4 15.98 7.54 -11.20
C LEU A 4 15.33 6.69 -10.10
N SER A 5 16.02 6.51 -8.97
CA SER A 5 15.47 5.77 -7.84
C SER A 5 14.45 6.60 -7.05
N SER A 6 14.66 7.90 -6.86
CA SER A 6 13.65 8.76 -6.22
C SER A 6 12.38 8.90 -7.06
N LEU A 7 12.51 8.96 -8.38
CA LEU A 7 11.37 8.96 -9.31
C LEU A 7 10.55 7.66 -9.19
N ASN A 8 11.22 6.51 -9.18
CA ASN A 8 10.55 5.21 -9.05
C ASN A 8 9.87 5.03 -7.69
N ILE A 9 10.47 5.51 -6.59
CA ILE A 9 9.84 5.50 -5.26
C ILE A 9 8.54 6.30 -5.29
N ALA A 10 8.60 7.55 -5.74
CA ALA A 10 7.44 8.44 -5.78
C ALA A 10 6.34 7.90 -6.70
N ALA A 11 6.71 7.35 -7.87
CA ALA A 11 5.76 6.71 -8.78
C ALA A 11 5.11 5.46 -8.17
N SER A 12 5.89 4.60 -7.50
CA SER A 12 5.36 3.40 -6.82
C SER A 12 4.46 3.76 -5.64
N GLY A 13 4.83 4.76 -4.84
CA GLY A 13 4.00 5.26 -3.73
C GLY A 13 2.71 5.89 -4.23
N MET A 14 2.76 6.63 -5.35
CA MET A 14 1.57 7.20 -5.97
C MET A 14 0.58 6.11 -6.44
N ALA A 15 1.08 5.05 -7.07
CA ALA A 15 0.25 3.91 -7.48
C ALA A 15 -0.35 3.17 -6.27
N ALA A 16 0.44 3.02 -5.20
CA ALA A 16 0.01 2.37 -3.96
C ALA A 16 -1.09 3.16 -3.25
N GLU A 17 -0.92 4.48 -3.09
CA GLU A 17 -1.94 5.34 -2.46
C GLU A 17 -3.20 5.48 -3.34
N ARG A 18 -3.06 5.42 -4.67
CA ARG A 18 -4.22 5.37 -5.57
C ARG A 18 -5.06 4.11 -5.32
N LEU A 19 -4.42 2.94 -5.23
CA LEU A 19 -5.14 1.71 -4.91
C LEU A 19 -5.76 1.77 -3.52
N ARG A 20 -5.07 2.37 -2.53
CA ARG A 20 -5.65 2.61 -1.20
C ARG A 20 -6.94 3.42 -1.29
N LEU A 21 -6.96 4.49 -2.10
CA LEU A 21 -8.17 5.29 -2.32
C LEU A 21 -9.29 4.48 -2.98
N ASP A 22 -8.96 3.61 -3.93
CA ASP A 22 -9.93 2.73 -4.59
C ASP A 22 -10.58 1.76 -3.56
N VAL A 23 -9.76 1.16 -2.69
CA VAL A 23 -10.24 0.26 -1.60
C VAL A 23 -11.08 1.02 -0.57
N ILE A 24 -10.67 2.22 -0.17
CA ILE A 24 -11.44 3.06 0.75
C ILE A 24 -12.81 3.40 0.14
N SER A 25 -12.84 3.76 -1.15
CA SER A 25 -14.11 4.01 -1.86
C SER A 25 -15.01 2.77 -1.86
N GLN A 26 -14.43 1.58 -2.02
CA GLN A 26 -15.17 0.33 -1.97
C GLN A 26 -15.71 0.05 -0.56
N ASN A 27 -14.94 0.31 0.49
CA ASN A 27 -15.41 0.21 1.87
C ASN A 27 -16.57 1.16 2.14
N VAL A 28 -16.44 2.44 1.78
CA VAL A 28 -17.50 3.45 2.00
C VAL A 28 -18.77 3.11 1.22
N ALA A 29 -18.65 2.65 -0.03
CA ALA A 29 -19.79 2.23 -0.84
C ALA A 29 -20.53 1.03 -0.21
N ASN A 30 -19.79 0.11 0.40
CA ASN A 30 -20.32 -1.09 1.04
C ASN A 30 -20.58 -0.91 2.55
N ALA A 31 -20.39 0.28 3.12
CA ALA A 31 -20.55 0.51 4.57
C ALA A 31 -21.96 0.24 5.10
N LYS A 32 -22.97 0.20 4.21
CA LYS A 32 -24.37 -0.11 4.55
C LYS A 32 -24.87 -1.42 3.94
N THR A 33 -23.99 -2.21 3.33
CA THR A 33 -24.40 -3.46 2.68
C THR A 33 -24.45 -4.59 3.71
N THR A 34 -25.67 -4.96 4.13
CA THR A 34 -25.93 -6.05 5.07
C THR A 34 -25.94 -7.42 4.39
N ARG A 35 -26.02 -7.44 3.05
CA ARG A 35 -26.09 -8.68 2.26
C ARG A 35 -25.24 -8.59 1.00
N THR A 36 -24.10 -9.28 1.01
CA THR A 36 -23.28 -9.53 -0.18
C THR A 36 -23.78 -10.78 -0.93
N GLU A 37 -23.23 -11.09 -2.11
CA GLU A 37 -23.61 -12.26 -2.93
C GLU A 37 -23.51 -13.59 -2.15
N ASP A 38 -22.62 -13.68 -1.16
CA ASP A 38 -22.42 -14.83 -0.29
C ASP A 38 -23.35 -14.88 0.95
N GLY A 39 -24.24 -13.90 1.10
CA GLY A 39 -25.20 -13.82 2.22
C GLY A 39 -24.62 -13.35 3.55
N THR A 40 -23.31 -13.07 3.62
CA THR A 40 -22.66 -12.46 4.78
C THR A 40 -22.57 -10.93 4.64
N PRO A 41 -22.50 -10.18 5.76
CA PRO A 41 -22.23 -8.75 5.74
C PRO A 41 -20.82 -8.46 5.22
N TYR A 42 -20.65 -7.32 4.55
CA TYR A 42 -19.36 -6.89 4.03
C TYR A 42 -18.34 -6.68 5.15
N ARG A 43 -17.09 -7.08 4.91
CA ARG A 43 -15.96 -6.83 5.81
C ARG A 43 -15.08 -5.74 5.23
N ARG A 44 -14.64 -4.82 6.08
CA ARG A 44 -13.69 -3.78 5.74
C ARG A 44 -12.43 -4.40 5.13
N GLN A 45 -11.98 -3.85 4.01
CA GLN A 45 -10.76 -4.27 3.34
C GLN A 45 -9.64 -3.25 3.58
N VAL A 46 -8.45 -3.72 3.93
CA VAL A 46 -7.27 -2.88 4.17
C VAL A 46 -6.12 -3.27 3.24
N VAL A 47 -5.38 -2.28 2.76
CA VAL A 47 -4.22 -2.51 1.89
C VAL A 47 -2.95 -2.75 2.71
N LEU A 48 -2.23 -3.83 2.42
CA LEU A 48 -0.91 -4.09 3.01
C LEU A 48 0.19 -3.67 2.06
N PHE A 49 0.92 -2.63 2.44
CA PHE A 49 2.13 -2.21 1.74
C PHE A 49 3.32 -3.06 2.17
N SER A 50 4.11 -3.51 1.21
CA SER A 50 5.42 -4.10 1.46
C SER A 50 6.49 -3.38 0.64
N GLU A 51 7.70 -3.41 1.14
CA GLU A 51 8.86 -2.98 0.37
C GLU A 51 9.07 -3.95 -0.79
N ASN A 52 9.51 -3.45 -1.94
CA ASN A 52 9.96 -4.31 -3.04
C ASN A 52 11.29 -5.00 -2.70
N LYS A 53 11.36 -5.78 -1.62
CA LYS A 53 12.48 -6.67 -1.34
C LYS A 53 12.16 -8.00 -1.99
N GLY A 54 12.60 -8.17 -3.25
CA GLY A 54 12.60 -9.50 -3.85
C GLY A 54 13.32 -10.47 -2.90
N PHE A 55 12.67 -11.57 -2.53
CA PHE A 55 13.24 -12.61 -1.64
C PHE A 55 14.66 -13.02 -2.10
N ASN A 56 14.89 -13.04 -3.41
CA ASN A 56 16.19 -13.29 -4.03
C ASN A 56 17.30 -12.30 -3.60
N SER A 57 17.00 -11.01 -3.39
CA SER A 57 18.02 -10.04 -2.94
C SER A 57 18.38 -10.21 -1.46
N VAL A 58 17.43 -10.65 -0.62
CA VAL A 58 17.68 -10.95 0.80
C VAL A 58 18.44 -12.28 0.92
N LEU A 59 18.11 -13.25 0.08
CA LEU A 59 18.85 -14.50 -0.04
C LEU A 59 20.28 -14.27 -0.55
N GLU A 60 20.49 -13.46 -1.59
CA GLU A 60 21.86 -13.12 -2.05
C GLU A 60 22.65 -12.36 -0.98
N GLU A 61 22.03 -11.44 -0.24
CA GLU A 61 22.69 -10.75 0.88
C GLU A 61 23.11 -11.71 1.99
N THR A 62 22.25 -12.66 2.37
CA THR A 62 22.57 -13.66 3.40
C THR A 62 23.57 -14.72 2.93
N ILE A 63 23.54 -15.11 1.64
CA ILE A 63 24.51 -16.02 1.03
C ILE A 63 25.87 -15.32 0.86
N ALA A 64 25.90 -14.05 0.44
CA ALA A 64 27.13 -13.25 0.35
C ALA A 64 27.78 -13.04 1.72
N LYS A 65 26.98 -12.64 2.74
CA LYS A 65 27.45 -12.53 4.14
C LYS A 65 27.93 -13.87 4.72
N ARG A 66 27.36 -15.00 4.29
CA ARG A 66 27.83 -16.35 4.69
C ARG A 66 29.10 -16.78 3.96
N LYS A 67 29.27 -16.44 2.67
CA LYS A 67 30.51 -16.68 1.92
C LYS A 67 31.69 -15.87 2.46
N GLU A 68 31.44 -14.67 3.00
CA GLU A 68 32.44 -13.82 3.65
C GLU A 68 33.07 -14.45 4.91
N LYS A 69 32.36 -15.34 5.62
CA LYS A 69 32.89 -16.03 6.81
C LYS A 69 33.76 -17.26 6.53
N ILE A 70 33.95 -17.68 5.28
CA ILE A 70 34.66 -18.94 4.95
C ILE A 70 35.95 -18.76 4.13
N ALA A 71 36.19 -17.63 3.45
CA ALA A 71 37.43 -17.48 2.68
C ALA A 71 37.96 -16.05 2.74
N GLY A 72 39.15 -15.91 3.34
CA GLY A 72 39.84 -14.65 3.53
C GLY A 72 40.06 -13.86 2.24
N GLY A 73 39.71 -12.58 2.32
CA GLY A 73 40.51 -11.48 1.79
C GLY A 73 40.51 -11.27 0.28
N VAL A 74 39.39 -10.80 -0.29
CA VAL A 74 39.36 -9.76 -1.35
C VAL A 74 37.98 -9.07 -1.28
N PRO A 75 37.86 -7.76 -1.00
CA PRO A 75 36.59 -7.06 -1.19
C PRO A 75 36.36 -6.90 -2.69
N ALA A 76 35.64 -7.85 -3.29
CA ALA A 76 35.07 -7.61 -4.60
C ALA A 76 34.19 -6.37 -4.49
N ASN A 77 34.47 -5.37 -5.32
CA ASN A 77 33.66 -4.19 -5.55
C ASN A 77 32.29 -4.63 -6.12
N THR A 78 31.48 -5.28 -5.29
CA THR A 78 30.08 -5.54 -5.57
C THR A 78 29.40 -4.24 -5.24
N VAL A 79 29.22 -3.43 -6.28
CA VAL A 79 28.14 -2.45 -6.35
C VAL A 79 26.88 -3.22 -6.00
N SER A 80 26.56 -3.31 -4.70
CA SER A 80 25.30 -3.85 -4.22
C SER A 80 24.25 -2.90 -4.73
N ALA A 81 23.76 -3.23 -5.91
CA ALA A 81 22.52 -2.75 -6.45
C ALA A 81 21.42 -3.32 -5.54
N THR A 82 21.31 -2.80 -4.31
CA THR A 82 20.02 -2.70 -3.62
C THR A 82 19.18 -1.72 -4.44
N LYS A 83 18.79 -2.15 -5.65
CA LYS A 83 18.01 -1.41 -6.64
C LYS A 83 16.52 -1.64 -6.37
N ASN A 84 16.16 -1.65 -5.10
CA ASN A 84 14.83 -1.94 -4.63
C ASN A 84 14.44 -0.78 -3.73
N LYS A 85 14.03 0.31 -4.38
CA LYS A 85 13.53 1.50 -3.70
C LYS A 85 12.14 1.79 -4.28
N GLY A 86 11.13 1.25 -3.62
CA GLY A 86 9.74 1.42 -3.98
C GLY A 86 8.84 0.59 -3.08
N VAL A 87 7.59 1.02 -2.98
CA VAL A 87 6.52 0.34 -2.24
C VAL A 87 5.68 -0.45 -3.24
N LEU A 88 5.31 -1.66 -2.86
CA LEU A 88 4.38 -2.50 -3.59
C LEU A 88 3.16 -2.77 -2.70
N VAL A 89 2.01 -2.88 -3.32
CA VAL A 89 0.83 -3.43 -2.63
C VAL A 89 0.96 -4.95 -2.68
N THR A 90 0.98 -5.58 -1.52
CA THR A 90 1.20 -7.02 -1.39
C THR A 90 -0.10 -7.77 -1.51
N GLU A 91 -1.13 -7.28 -0.80
CA GLU A 91 -2.42 -7.92 -0.69
C GLU A 91 -3.46 -6.94 -0.12
N ILE A 92 -4.72 -7.22 -0.39
CA ILE A 92 -5.88 -6.58 0.25
C ILE A 92 -6.42 -7.60 1.24
N VAL A 93 -6.36 -7.28 2.53
CA VAL A 93 -6.75 -8.19 3.61
C VAL A 93 -8.06 -7.70 4.21
N GLU A 94 -8.93 -8.63 4.59
CA GLU A 94 -10.16 -8.31 5.31
C GLU A 94 -9.87 -8.11 6.81
N ASP A 95 -10.53 -7.12 7.39
CA ASP A 95 -10.41 -6.81 8.81
C ASP A 95 -11.14 -7.88 9.64
N GLU A 96 -10.39 -8.56 10.53
CA GLU A 96 -10.88 -9.63 11.40
C GLU A 96 -11.70 -9.13 12.59
N THR A 97 -11.89 -7.81 12.75
CA THR A 97 -12.72 -7.27 13.83
C THR A 97 -14.14 -7.83 13.81
N PRO A 98 -14.71 -8.13 14.99
CA PRO A 98 -16.03 -8.73 15.08
C PRO A 98 -17.12 -7.76 14.57
N LEU A 99 -18.07 -8.30 13.81
CA LEU A 99 -19.22 -7.57 13.30
C LEU A 99 -20.14 -7.17 14.47
N THR A 100 -20.71 -5.95 14.41
CA THR A 100 -21.62 -5.47 15.46
C THR A 100 -23.03 -6.03 15.21
N PRO A 101 -23.60 -6.85 16.12
CA PRO A 101 -24.98 -7.29 15.99
C PRO A 101 -25.93 -6.17 16.41
N VAL A 102 -26.89 -5.84 15.55
CA VAL A 102 -27.97 -4.89 15.84
C VAL A 102 -29.30 -5.62 15.81
N TYR A 103 -30.09 -5.41 16.86
CA TYR A 103 -31.42 -6.00 16.98
C TYR A 103 -32.44 -5.14 16.22
N ASP A 104 -32.98 -5.68 15.14
CA ASP A 104 -34.12 -5.13 14.42
C ASP A 104 -34.93 -6.28 13.80
N PRO A 105 -35.97 -6.76 14.50
CA PRO A 105 -36.80 -7.87 14.02
C PRO A 105 -37.69 -7.52 12.83
N THR A 106 -37.71 -6.24 12.39
CA THR A 106 -38.44 -5.81 11.19
C THR A 106 -37.55 -5.76 9.95
N HIS A 107 -36.24 -5.96 10.11
CA HIS A 107 -35.28 -5.91 9.01
C HIS A 107 -35.36 -7.18 8.14
N PRO A 108 -35.39 -7.06 6.80
CA PRO A 108 -35.49 -8.22 5.89
C PRO A 108 -34.30 -9.18 5.94
N ASP A 109 -33.16 -8.75 6.49
CA ASP A 109 -31.96 -9.56 6.68
C ASP A 109 -31.72 -9.97 8.15
N ALA A 110 -32.74 -9.86 9.01
CA ALA A 110 -32.63 -10.32 10.40
C ALA A 110 -32.62 -11.85 10.48
N ASP A 111 -31.78 -12.39 11.37
CA ASP A 111 -31.74 -13.81 11.71
C ASP A 111 -33.03 -14.26 12.44
N GLU A 112 -33.15 -15.56 12.71
CA GLU A 112 -34.30 -16.14 13.44
C GLU A 112 -34.51 -15.51 14.84
N ASN A 113 -33.50 -14.83 15.38
CA ASN A 113 -33.53 -14.14 16.67
C ASN A 113 -33.79 -12.63 16.54
N GLY A 114 -33.99 -12.09 15.32
CA GLY A 114 -34.23 -10.66 15.08
C GLY A 114 -32.97 -9.80 15.03
N TYR A 115 -31.77 -10.39 14.91
CA TYR A 115 -30.51 -9.67 14.80
C TYR A 115 -30.01 -9.63 13.35
N TYR A 116 -29.49 -8.49 12.93
CA TYR A 116 -28.71 -8.37 11.69
C TYR A 116 -27.30 -7.89 12.02
N TYR A 117 -26.35 -8.23 11.16
CA TYR A 117 -24.95 -7.87 11.33
C TYR A 117 -24.62 -6.71 10.41
N LEU A 118 -24.12 -5.61 10.98
CA LEU A 118 -23.60 -4.50 10.20
C LEU A 118 -22.14 -4.76 9.80
N PRO A 119 -21.72 -4.33 8.61
CA PRO A 119 -20.31 -4.21 8.25
C PRO A 119 -19.52 -3.45 9.32
N ASN A 120 -18.28 -3.87 9.56
CA ASN A 120 -17.34 -3.20 10.46
C ASN A 120 -16.68 -1.95 9.83
N VAL A 121 -17.37 -1.26 8.93
CA VAL A 121 -16.85 -0.08 8.22
C VAL A 121 -17.36 1.19 8.90
N ASP A 122 -16.45 1.97 9.48
CA ASP A 122 -16.76 3.33 9.94
C ASP A 122 -16.42 4.34 8.84
N VAL A 123 -17.44 5.03 8.32
CA VAL A 123 -17.29 6.05 7.29
C VAL A 123 -16.40 7.22 7.75
N ALA A 124 -16.41 7.54 9.05
CA ALA A 124 -15.55 8.58 9.59
C ALA A 124 -14.08 8.15 9.54
N GLU A 125 -13.76 6.91 9.90
CA GLU A 125 -12.41 6.36 9.79
C GLU A 125 -11.95 6.30 8.33
N GLU A 126 -12.78 5.78 7.43
CA GLU A 126 -12.48 5.70 6.00
C GLU A 126 -12.26 7.09 5.36
N GLN A 127 -13.00 8.13 5.79
CA GLN A 127 -12.72 9.50 5.35
C GLN A 127 -11.37 10.03 5.85
N MET A 128 -10.99 9.72 7.09
CA MET A 128 -9.67 10.10 7.63
C MET A 128 -8.55 9.39 6.88
N ASP A 129 -8.73 8.11 6.57
CA ASP A 129 -7.82 7.32 5.76
C ASP A 129 -7.71 7.87 4.32
N ALA A 130 -8.83 8.27 3.71
CA ALA A 130 -8.84 8.89 2.38
C ALA A 130 -8.06 10.22 2.39
N MET A 131 -8.23 11.03 3.44
CA MET A 131 -7.46 12.26 3.61
C MET A 131 -5.96 11.98 3.77
N ALA A 132 -5.60 10.94 4.53
CA ALA A 132 -4.20 10.54 4.71
C ALA A 132 -3.57 10.05 3.39
N ALA A 133 -4.29 9.24 2.62
CA ALA A 133 -3.86 8.75 1.31
C ALA A 133 -3.72 9.90 0.30
N THR A 134 -4.69 10.83 0.26
CA THR A 134 -4.64 12.01 -0.60
C THR A 134 -3.44 12.90 -0.30
N ARG A 135 -3.17 13.20 0.98
CA ARG A 135 -1.99 13.97 1.39
C ARG A 135 -0.68 13.28 0.99
N SER A 136 -0.62 11.95 1.09
CA SER A 136 0.55 11.16 0.69
C SER A 136 0.74 11.16 -0.83
N TYR A 137 -0.35 11.08 -1.59
CA TYR A 137 -0.34 11.24 -3.04
C TYR A 137 0.17 12.62 -3.47
N GLU A 138 -0.32 13.69 -2.84
CA GLU A 138 0.14 15.06 -3.09
C GLU A 138 1.62 15.25 -2.76
N ALA A 139 2.09 14.69 -1.63
CA ALA A 139 3.51 14.73 -1.26
C ALA A 139 4.39 14.03 -2.31
N ASN A 140 3.98 12.85 -2.79
CA ASN A 140 4.69 12.13 -3.85
C ASN A 140 4.69 12.93 -5.17
N LEU A 141 3.58 13.59 -5.50
CA LEU A 141 3.49 14.47 -6.67
C LEU A 141 4.42 15.69 -6.56
N ALA A 142 4.52 16.31 -5.37
CA ALA A 142 5.44 17.41 -5.13
C ALA A 142 6.91 16.99 -5.35
N VAL A 143 7.28 15.80 -4.87
CA VAL A 143 8.62 15.23 -5.10
C VAL A 143 8.88 15.00 -6.59
N LEU A 144 7.92 14.45 -7.34
CA LEU A 144 8.05 14.27 -8.79
C LEU A 144 8.27 15.60 -9.52
N ASN A 145 7.54 16.65 -9.14
CA ASN A 145 7.69 17.98 -9.72
C ASN A 145 9.06 18.60 -9.41
N ALA A 146 9.54 18.46 -8.18
CA ALA A 146 10.88 18.92 -7.80
C ALA A 146 11.97 18.20 -8.61
N VAL A 147 11.87 16.88 -8.71
CA VAL A 147 12.76 16.02 -9.51
C VAL A 147 12.74 16.45 -10.99
N LYS A 148 11.55 16.66 -11.58
CA LYS A 148 11.41 17.13 -12.96
C LYS A 148 12.07 18.49 -13.19
N SER A 149 11.87 19.45 -12.29
CA SER A 149 12.49 20.77 -12.37
C SER A 149 14.02 20.69 -12.33
N MET A 150 14.57 19.91 -11.39
CA MET A 150 16.02 19.69 -11.29
C MET A 150 16.61 19.08 -12.58
N ALA A 151 15.92 18.10 -13.17
CA ALA A 151 16.37 17.49 -14.43
C ALA A 151 16.33 18.47 -15.60
N GLN A 152 15.30 19.31 -15.68
CA GLN A 152 15.21 20.35 -16.71
C GLN A 152 16.34 21.38 -16.56
N THR A 153 16.61 21.85 -15.34
CA THR A 153 17.73 22.76 -15.09
C THR A 153 19.07 22.12 -15.45
N ALA A 154 19.29 20.85 -15.09
CA ALA A 154 20.51 20.13 -15.46
C ALA A 154 20.68 19.97 -16.99
N LEU A 155 19.59 19.69 -17.71
CA LEU A 155 19.60 19.57 -19.16
C LEU A 155 19.89 20.92 -19.84
N SER A 156 19.32 22.01 -19.33
CA SER A 156 19.58 23.37 -19.83
C SER A 156 21.01 23.84 -19.57
N ILE A 157 21.64 23.40 -18.48
CA ILE A 157 23.06 23.69 -18.20
C ILE A 157 24.00 22.94 -19.16
N GLY A 158 23.65 21.72 -19.57
CA GLY A 158 24.47 20.91 -20.48
C GLY A 158 24.36 21.27 -21.96
N ASN A 159 23.36 22.06 -22.36
CA ASN A 159 23.13 22.53 -23.74
C ASN A 159 23.75 23.91 -24.04
N ASN A 160 24.54 24.46 -23.10
CA ASN A 160 25.35 25.67 -23.25
C ASN A 160 26.83 25.32 -23.10
#